data_AF-A0A1W6BF36-F1
#
_entry.id   AF-A0A1W6BF36-F1
#
_cell.length_a   1.000
_cell.length_b   1.000
_cell.length_c   1.000
_cell.angle_alpha   90.00
_cell.angle_beta   90.00
_cell.angle_gamma   90.00
#
_symmetry.space_group_name_H-M   'P 1'
#
loop_
_entity.id
_entity.type
_entity.pdbx_description
1 polymer ?
#
loop_
_entity_poly.entity_id
_entity_poly.type
_entity_poly.pdbx_seq_one_letter_code
_entity_poly.pdbx_strand_id
1 'polypeptide(L)'
;MLKNKFLSLILFSIVTFSASFIGGLVSISLKEPWYSGLIKSNYNPPDWIFAPVWTTLYIMMTLAIWFFWHSKKRDVNTIYIYFIHIVFNATWSIIFFGLHQIFFALVILVILITMIIILIIRFKRVNFVSYCLMIPYLLWCLYALFLNYNLMVLN
;
A
#
# COMPACT_ATOMS: atom_id res chain seq x y z
N MET A 1 -6.14 -18.00 19.62
CA MET A 1 -5.85 -17.90 18.17
C MET A 1 -7.14 -18.05 17.39
N LEU A 2 -7.49 -17.09 16.50
CA LEU A 2 -8.65 -17.18 15.61
C LEU A 2 -8.56 -18.46 14.76
N LYS A 3 -9.33 -19.50 15.11
CA LYS A 3 -9.41 -20.76 14.35
C LYS A 3 -10.35 -20.65 13.15
N ASN A 4 -11.29 -19.69 13.19
CA ASN A 4 -12.25 -19.49 12.11
C ASN A 4 -11.61 -18.72 10.95
N LYS A 5 -11.45 -19.41 9.82
CA LYS A 5 -10.89 -18.89 8.57
C LYS A 5 -11.66 -17.70 8.02
N PHE A 6 -12.99 -17.71 8.14
CA PHE A 6 -13.85 -16.66 7.63
C PHE A 6 -13.75 -15.39 8.48
N LEU A 7 -13.78 -15.54 9.80
CA LEU A 7 -13.65 -14.41 10.73
C LEU A 7 -12.29 -13.71 10.60
N SER A 8 -11.21 -14.49 10.52
CA SER A 8 -9.87 -13.93 10.32
C SER A 8 -9.71 -13.24 8.97
N LEU A 9 -10.33 -13.75 7.90
CA LEU A 9 -10.34 -13.08 6.60
C LEU A 9 -11.01 -11.70 6.71
N ILE A 10 -12.22 -11.65 7.29
CA ILE A 10 -12.95 -10.40 7.47
C ILE A 10 -12.14 -9.38 8.28
N LEU A 11 -11.51 -9.81 9.38
CA LEU A 11 -10.70 -8.92 10.21
C LEU A 11 -9.50 -8.35 9.44
N PHE A 12 -8.77 -9.18 8.70
CA PHE A 12 -7.66 -8.69 7.87
C PHE A 12 -8.15 -7.81 6.72
N SER A 13 -9.30 -8.11 6.11
CA SER A 13 -9.91 -7.25 5.10
C SER A 13 -10.22 -5.88 5.69
N ILE A 14 -10.91 -5.82 6.84
CA ILE A 14 -11.27 -4.55 7.49
C ILE A 14 -10.03 -3.72 7.77
N VAL A 15 -8.99 -4.32 8.36
CA VAL A 15 -7.75 -3.59 8.67
C VAL A 15 -7.06 -3.09 7.41
N THR A 16 -6.92 -3.95 6.40
CA THR A 16 -6.21 -3.61 5.15
C THR A 16 -6.95 -2.54 4.35
N PHE A 17 -8.27 -2.67 4.24
CA PHE A 17 -9.10 -1.69 3.54
C PHE A 17 -9.33 -0.40 4.34
N SER A 18 -9.12 -0.38 5.65
CA SER A 18 -9.20 0.87 6.43
C SER A 18 -8.19 1.92 5.92
N ALA A 19 -6.99 1.50 5.52
CA ALA A 19 -6.01 2.37 4.89
C ALA A 19 -6.49 2.90 3.53
N SER A 20 -7.08 2.02 2.71
CA SER A 20 -7.70 2.42 1.43
C SER A 20 -8.81 3.44 1.63
N PHE A 21 -9.65 3.25 2.65
CA PHE A 21 -10.77 4.11 2.94
C PHE A 21 -10.29 5.49 3.39
N ILE A 22 -9.34 5.54 4.33
CA ILE A 22 -8.73 6.80 4.80
C ILE A 22 -8.05 7.53 3.64
N GLY A 23 -7.20 6.84 2.88
CA GLY A 23 -6.51 7.44 1.74
C GLY A 23 -7.47 7.90 0.65
N GLY A 24 -8.56 7.16 0.40
CA GLY A 24 -9.61 7.51 -0.52
C GLY A 24 -10.37 8.78 -0.11
N LEU A 25 -10.77 8.90 1.15
CA LEU A 25 -11.43 10.10 1.68
C LEU A 25 -10.56 11.35 1.52
N VAL A 26 -9.28 11.26 1.91
CA VAL A 26 -8.32 12.37 1.75
C VAL A 26 -8.18 12.75 0.28
N SER A 27 -8.04 11.76 -0.60
CA SER A 27 -7.88 12.00 -2.04
C SER A 27 -9.12 12.65 -2.65
N ILE A 28 -10.33 12.23 -2.27
CA ILE A 28 -11.56 12.82 -2.81
C ILE A 28 -11.73 14.27 -2.33
N SER A 29 -11.39 14.55 -1.08
CA SER A 29 -11.64 15.87 -0.47
C SER A 29 -10.54 16.90 -0.73
N LEU A 30 -9.28 16.49 -0.84
CA LEU A 30 -8.12 17.41 -0.78
C LEU A 30 -7.22 17.37 -2.03
N LYS A 31 -7.47 16.45 -2.96
CA LYS A 31 -6.68 16.33 -4.20
C LYS A 31 -6.88 17.54 -5.11
N GLU A 32 -8.11 17.97 -5.33
CA GLU A 32 -8.45 19.03 -6.28
C GLU A 32 -8.70 20.37 -5.58
N PRO A 33 -8.33 21.51 -6.19
CA PRO A 33 -7.74 21.68 -7.53
C PRO A 33 -6.21 21.54 -7.56
N TRP A 34 -5.56 21.29 -6.42
CA TRP A 34 -4.09 21.31 -6.32
C TRP A 34 -3.41 20.34 -7.29
N TYR A 35 -3.87 19.08 -7.34
CA TYR A 35 -3.25 18.05 -8.15
C TYR A 35 -3.45 18.26 -9.65
N SER A 36 -4.54 18.89 -10.11
CA SER A 36 -4.71 19.25 -11.52
C SER A 36 -3.83 20.42 -11.95
N GLY A 37 -3.40 21.27 -11.01
CA GLY A 37 -2.46 22.36 -11.27
C GLY A 37 -0.99 21.95 -11.40
N LEU A 38 -0.61 20.74 -10.97
CA LEU A 38 0.77 20.26 -11.03
C LEU A 38 1.21 19.90 -12.45
N ILE A 39 2.46 20.21 -12.77
CA ILE A 39 3.13 19.75 -13.99
C ILE A 39 3.41 18.25 -13.84
N LYS A 40 2.75 17.44 -14.67
CA LYS A 40 2.81 15.97 -14.66
C LYS A 40 3.67 15.48 -15.82
N SER A 41 4.51 14.47 -15.55
CA SER A 41 5.23 13.78 -16.63
C SER A 41 4.28 12.99 -17.54
N ASN A 42 4.70 12.74 -18.78
CA ASN A 42 3.97 11.90 -19.75
C ASN A 42 3.87 10.42 -19.33
N TYR A 43 4.57 10.02 -18.27
CA TYR A 43 4.50 8.68 -17.72
C TYR A 43 3.33 8.48 -16.76
N ASN A 44 2.60 9.55 -16.39
CA ASN A 44 1.42 9.42 -15.54
C ASN A 44 0.28 8.74 -16.31
N PRO A 45 -0.32 7.68 -15.74
CA PRO A 45 -1.47 7.05 -16.36
C PRO A 45 -2.71 7.95 -16.18
N PRO A 46 -3.78 7.74 -16.96
CA PRO A 46 -5.07 8.34 -16.68
C PRO A 46 -5.51 8.13 -15.22
N ASP A 47 -6.03 9.18 -14.59
CA ASP A 47 -6.38 9.20 -13.15
C ASP A 47 -7.31 8.06 -12.72
N TRP A 48 -8.18 7.58 -13.61
CA TRP A 48 -9.10 6.48 -13.32
C TRP A 48 -8.40 5.12 -13.12
N ILE A 49 -7.16 4.93 -13.63
CA ILE A 49 -6.41 3.68 -13.50
C ILE A 49 -5.99 3.40 -12.05
N PHE A 50 -5.77 4.46 -11.26
CA PHE A 50 -5.32 4.31 -9.88
C PHE A 50 -6.32 3.53 -9.01
N ALA A 51 -7.62 3.77 -9.16
CA ALA A 51 -8.64 3.17 -8.31
C ALA A 51 -8.76 1.64 -8.49
N PRO A 52 -8.89 1.09 -9.72
CA PRO A 52 -8.88 -0.36 -9.94
C PRO A 52 -7.58 -1.02 -9.47
N VAL A 53 -6.42 -0.43 -9.78
CA VAL A 53 -5.13 -1.00 -9.41
C VAL A 53 -4.99 -1.10 -7.89
N TRP A 54 -5.24 -0.01 -7.16
CA TRP A 54 -5.18 -0.04 -5.70
C TRP A 54 -6.18 -1.02 -5.10
N THR A 55 -7.42 -1.04 -5.60
CA THR A 55 -8.45 -2.00 -5.13
C THR A 55 -7.97 -3.45 -5.28
N THR A 56 -7.42 -3.82 -6.44
CA THR A 56 -6.83 -5.14 -6.66
C THR A 56 -5.68 -5.42 -5.69
N LEU A 57 -4.78 -4.46 -5.49
CA LEU A 57 -3.64 -4.62 -4.58
C LEU A 57 -4.09 -4.83 -3.12
N TYR A 58 -5.09 -4.10 -2.64
CA TYR A 58 -5.63 -4.30 -1.28
C TYR A 58 -6.26 -5.69 -1.10
N ILE A 59 -6.91 -6.24 -2.13
CA ILE A 59 -7.40 -7.63 -2.12
C ILE A 59 -6.21 -8.59 -2.02
N MET A 60 -5.18 -8.41 -2.85
CA MET A 60 -3.99 -9.28 -2.85
C MET A 60 -3.25 -9.23 -1.52
N MET A 61 -3.08 -8.03 -0.93
CA MET A 61 -2.45 -7.83 0.38
C MET A 61 -3.25 -8.51 1.49
N THR A 62 -4.58 -8.41 1.45
CA THR A 62 -5.47 -9.08 2.42
C THR A 62 -5.33 -10.60 2.35
N LEU A 63 -5.34 -11.15 1.13
CA LEU A 63 -5.12 -12.58 0.91
C LEU A 63 -3.71 -13.00 1.34
N ALA A 64 -2.69 -12.20 1.08
CA ALA A 64 -1.31 -12.49 1.44
C ALA A 64 -1.14 -12.68 2.95
N ILE A 65 -1.64 -11.73 3.77
CA ILE A 65 -1.57 -11.83 5.23
C ILE A 65 -2.47 -12.95 5.76
N TRP A 66 -3.61 -13.20 5.13
CA TRP A 66 -4.52 -14.28 5.54
C TRP A 66 -3.91 -15.68 5.31
N PHE A 67 -3.27 -15.91 4.15
CA PHE A 67 -2.54 -17.16 3.89
C PHE A 67 -1.35 -17.33 4.84
N PHE A 68 -0.62 -16.24 5.12
CA PHE A 68 0.47 -16.25 6.08
C PHE A 68 -0.03 -16.59 7.49
N TRP A 69 -1.15 -15.99 7.93
CA TRP A 69 -1.77 -16.27 9.23
C TRP A 69 -2.13 -17.75 9.37
N HIS A 70 -2.59 -18.44 8.33
CA HIS A 70 -2.95 -19.86 8.43
C HIS A 70 -1.77 -20.82 8.26
N SER A 71 -0.55 -20.32 8.12
CA SER A 71 0.64 -21.14 7.92
C SER A 71 1.21 -21.63 9.27
N LYS A 72 1.71 -22.88 9.31
CA LYS A 72 2.20 -23.51 10.54
C LYS A 72 3.43 -22.82 11.15
N LYS A 73 4.31 -22.27 10.29
CA LYS A 73 5.56 -21.60 10.69
C LYS A 73 5.43 -20.08 10.79
N ARG A 74 4.21 -19.57 10.97
CA ARG A 74 3.95 -18.13 11.09
C ARG A 74 4.64 -17.56 12.34
N ASP A 75 5.10 -16.33 12.23
CA ASP A 75 5.64 -15.58 13.36
C ASP A 75 4.84 -14.29 13.57
N VAL A 76 4.67 -13.90 14.84
CA VAL A 76 3.84 -12.73 15.21
C VAL A 76 4.50 -11.42 14.78
N ASN A 77 5.83 -11.37 14.76
CA ASN A 77 6.58 -10.18 14.37
C ASN A 77 6.30 -9.75 12.92
N THR A 78 6.14 -10.69 11.98
CA THR A 78 5.75 -10.39 10.60
C THR A 78 4.39 -9.70 10.52
N ILE A 79 3.46 -10.05 11.42
CA ILE A 79 2.11 -9.48 11.45
C ILE A 79 2.15 -8.04 11.97
N TYR A 80 2.97 -7.77 12.98
CA TYR A 80 3.18 -6.39 13.43
C TYR A 80 3.77 -5.52 12.33
N ILE A 81 4.78 -6.03 11.60
CA ILE A 81 5.35 -5.32 10.45
C ILE A 81 4.27 -5.05 9.39
N TYR A 82 3.40 -6.03 9.13
CA TYR A 82 2.28 -5.85 8.20
C TYR A 82 1.35 -4.71 8.63
N PHE A 83 0.95 -4.66 9.91
CA PHE A 83 0.07 -3.59 10.39
C PHE A 83 0.75 -2.21 10.37
N ILE A 84 2.01 -2.12 10.76
CA ILE A 84 2.77 -0.87 10.67
C ILE A 84 2.86 -0.42 9.20
N HIS A 85 3.11 -1.35 8.29
CA HIS A 85 3.12 -1.08 6.86
C HIS A 85 1.77 -0.52 6.36
N ILE A 86 0.63 -1.04 6.83
CA ILE A 86 -0.71 -0.52 6.49
C ILE A 86 -0.89 0.93 6.98
N VAL A 87 -0.34 1.27 8.15
CA VAL A 87 -0.36 2.65 8.66
C VAL A 87 0.42 3.58 7.72
N PHE A 88 1.66 3.23 7.37
CA PHE A 88 2.47 4.03 6.42
C PHE A 88 1.79 4.17 5.06
N ASN A 89 1.11 3.11 4.60
CA ASN A 89 0.35 3.15 3.35
C ASN A 89 -0.76 4.23 3.40
N ALA A 90 -1.54 4.29 4.49
CA ALA A 90 -2.56 5.33 4.67
C ALA A 90 -1.96 6.73 4.82
N THR A 91 -0.83 6.85 5.54
CA THR A 91 -0.15 8.12 5.79
C THR A 91 0.35 8.77 4.51
N TRP A 92 0.73 7.98 3.50
CA TRP A 92 1.18 8.52 2.22
C TRP A 92 0.13 9.44 1.58
N SER A 93 -1.15 9.01 1.52
CA SER A 93 -2.23 9.83 0.97
C SER A 93 -2.46 11.11 1.77
N ILE A 94 -2.36 11.05 3.10
CA ILE A 94 -2.49 12.23 3.99
C ILE A 94 -1.41 13.25 3.69
N ILE A 95 -0.17 12.82 3.56
CA ILE A 95 0.96 13.74 3.35
C ILE A 95 0.98 14.29 1.92
N PHE A 96 0.68 13.44 0.94
CA PHE A 96 0.68 13.85 -0.46
C PHE A 96 -0.53 14.74 -0.81
N PHE A 97 -1.75 14.25 -0.59
CA PHE A 97 -2.97 14.98 -0.98
C PHE A 97 -3.49 15.93 0.11
N GLY A 98 -3.27 15.62 1.39
CA GLY A 98 -3.77 16.46 2.48
C GLY A 98 -2.83 17.62 2.84
N LEU A 99 -1.52 17.35 2.93
CA LEU A 99 -0.53 18.36 3.30
C LEU A 99 0.20 18.97 2.09
N HIS A 100 -0.02 18.45 0.88
CA HIS A 100 0.64 18.88 -0.37
C HIS A 100 2.17 18.83 -0.29
N GLN A 101 2.71 17.94 0.54
CA GLN A 101 4.14 17.81 0.79
C GLN A 101 4.76 16.68 -0.05
N ILE A 102 5.16 17.01 -1.29
CA ILE A 102 5.67 16.03 -2.26
C ILE A 102 6.93 15.31 -1.74
N PHE A 103 7.91 16.05 -1.22
CA PHE A 103 9.16 15.47 -0.70
C PHE A 103 8.92 14.48 0.45
N PHE A 104 8.10 14.85 1.43
CA PHE A 104 7.80 13.98 2.57
C PHE A 104 6.99 12.75 2.15
N ALA A 105 6.11 12.87 1.15
CA ALA A 105 5.41 11.74 0.56
C ALA A 105 6.38 10.77 -0.13
N LEU A 106 7.43 11.27 -0.79
CA LEU A 106 8.48 10.44 -1.39
C LEU A 106 9.24 9.67 -0.31
N VAL A 107 9.66 10.32 0.77
CA VAL A 107 10.35 9.65 1.90
C VAL A 107 9.50 8.53 2.49
N ILE A 108 8.20 8.78 2.71
CA ILE A 108 7.26 7.77 3.20
C ILE A 108 7.15 6.60 2.25
N LEU A 109 7.13 6.86 0.95
CA LEU A 109 7.03 5.83 -0.06
C LEU A 109 8.28 4.93 -0.11
N VAL A 110 9.47 5.49 0.10
CA VAL A 110 10.72 4.72 0.25
C VAL A 110 10.67 3.83 1.50
N ILE A 111 10.18 4.35 2.62
CA ILE A 111 9.97 3.57 3.86
C ILE A 111 8.98 2.43 3.60
N LEU A 112 7.88 2.73 2.91
CA LEU A 112 6.84 1.77 2.56
C LEU A 112 7.41 0.64 1.69
N ILE A 113 8.15 0.96 0.64
CA ILE A 113 8.83 -0.01 -0.23
C ILE A 113 9.78 -0.91 0.57
N THR A 114 10.54 -0.32 1.49
CA THR A 114 11.44 -1.08 2.38
C THR A 114 10.66 -2.09 3.23
N MET A 115 9.53 -1.68 3.81
CA MET A 115 8.65 -2.57 4.56
C MET A 115 8.03 -3.68 3.69
N ILE A 116 7.63 -3.37 2.46
CA ILE A 116 7.12 -4.34 1.50
C ILE A 116 8.18 -5.41 1.20
N ILE A 117 9.42 -5.01 0.96
CA ILE A 117 10.54 -5.94 0.71
C ILE A 117 10.76 -6.84 1.93
N ILE A 118 10.76 -6.28 3.15
CA ILE A 118 10.88 -7.07 4.39
C ILE A 118 9.74 -8.09 4.49
N LEU A 119 8.50 -7.70 4.22
CA LEU A 119 7.34 -8.58 4.24
C LEU A 119 7.47 -9.70 3.21
N ILE A 120 7.88 -9.39 1.98
CA ILE A 120 8.11 -10.35 0.90
C ILE A 120 9.13 -11.41 1.33
N ILE A 121 10.27 -11.00 1.88
CA ILE A 121 11.33 -11.91 2.33
C ILE A 121 10.81 -12.83 3.45
N ARG A 122 10.06 -12.29 4.40
CA ARG A 122 9.49 -13.06 5.52
C ARG A 122 8.39 -14.01 5.06
N PHE A 123 7.51 -13.57 4.18
CA PHE A 123 6.48 -14.41 3.56
C PHE A 123 7.09 -15.54 2.77
N LYS A 124 8.15 -15.31 1.98
CA LYS A 124 8.82 -16.36 1.19
C LYS A 124 9.29 -17.55 2.03
N ARG A 125 9.74 -17.30 3.27
CA ARG A 125 10.22 -18.35 4.20
C ARG A 125 9.10 -19.23 4.76
N VAL A 126 7.85 -18.75 4.72
CA VAL A 126 6.71 -19.38 5.40
C VAL A 126 5.64 -19.86 4.40
N ASN A 127 5.30 -19.04 3.40
CA ASN A 127 4.24 -19.29 2.44
C ASN A 127 4.55 -18.64 1.07
N PHE A 128 4.70 -19.48 0.05
CA PHE A 128 5.02 -19.03 -1.31
C PHE A 128 3.89 -18.19 -1.95
N VAL A 129 2.62 -18.50 -1.65
CA VAL A 129 1.46 -17.76 -2.19
C VAL A 129 1.46 -16.34 -1.61
N SER A 130 1.64 -16.19 -0.30
CA SER A 130 1.75 -14.87 0.35
C SER A 130 2.88 -14.02 -0.24
N TYR A 131 4.01 -14.65 -0.55
CA TYR A 131 5.13 -14.01 -1.24
C TYR A 131 4.71 -13.49 -2.63
N CYS A 132 4.15 -14.36 -3.48
CA CYS A 132 3.75 -13.99 -4.84
C CYS A 132 2.72 -12.85 -4.88
N LEU A 133 1.75 -12.87 -3.95
CA LEU A 133 0.70 -11.86 -3.87
C LEU A 133 1.22 -10.44 -3.53
N MET A 134 2.39 -10.34 -2.88
CA MET A 134 3.01 -9.05 -2.55
C MET A 134 3.89 -8.48 -3.68
N ILE A 135 4.24 -9.28 -4.69
CA ILE A 135 5.12 -8.84 -5.79
C ILE A 135 4.46 -7.74 -6.65
N PRO A 136 3.20 -7.88 -7.10
CA PRO A 136 2.55 -6.82 -7.87
C PRO A 136 2.44 -5.51 -7.09
N TYR A 137 2.27 -5.59 -5.78
CA TYR A 137 2.24 -4.42 -4.91
C TYR A 137 3.60 -3.71 -4.85
N LEU A 138 4.70 -4.45 -4.71
CA LEU A 138 6.04 -3.87 -4.78
C LEU A 138 6.30 -3.14 -6.11
N LEU A 139 5.93 -3.79 -7.23
CA LEU A 139 6.11 -3.20 -8.56
C LEU A 139 5.32 -1.91 -8.73
N TRP A 140 4.07 -1.88 -8.25
CA TRP A 140 3.25 -0.68 -8.28
C TRP A 140 3.83 0.43 -7.40
N CYS A 141 4.33 0.13 -6.20
CA CYS A 141 4.96 1.13 -5.34
C CYS A 141 6.26 1.69 -5.95
N LEU A 142 7.06 0.87 -6.63
CA LEU A 142 8.24 1.36 -7.36
C LEU A 142 7.85 2.31 -8.50
N TYR A 143 6.78 1.98 -9.23
CA TYR A 143 6.24 2.87 -10.25
C TYR A 143 5.71 4.18 -9.63
N ALA A 144 4.96 4.11 -8.52
CA ALA A 144 4.49 5.28 -7.80
C ALA A 144 5.66 6.14 -7.27
N LEU A 145 6.78 5.52 -6.87
CA LEU A 145 7.98 6.24 -6.45
C LEU A 145 8.59 7.02 -7.62
N PHE A 146 8.68 6.39 -8.78
CA PHE A 146 9.12 7.06 -10.00
C PHE A 146 8.21 8.25 -10.34
N LEU A 147 6.88 8.10 -10.30
CA LEU A 147 5.94 9.20 -10.56
C LEU A 147 6.07 10.34 -9.54
N ASN A 148 6.16 10.02 -8.25
CA ASN A 148 6.29 11.02 -7.17
C ASN A 148 7.61 11.79 -7.30
N TYR A 149 8.72 11.10 -7.60
CA TYR A 149 10.00 11.75 -7.89
C TYR A 149 9.90 12.70 -9.08
N ASN A 150 9.25 12.30 -10.17
CA ASN A 150 9.04 13.19 -11.31
C ASN A 150 8.21 14.43 -10.93
N LEU A 151 7.17 14.28 -10.10
CA LEU A 151 6.39 15.42 -9.62
C LEU A 151 7.25 16.39 -8.80
N MET A 152 8.15 15.88 -7.96
CA MET A 152 9.08 16.69 -7.17
C MET A 152 10.11 17.44 -8.02
N VAL A 153 10.56 16.85 -9.14
CA VAL A 153 11.54 17.52 -10.02
C VAL A 153 10.86 18.59 -10.88
N LEU A 154 9.59 18.41 -11.21
CA LEU A 154 8.84 19.30 -12.12
C LEU A 154 8.13 20.47 -11.41
N ASN A 155 7.98 20.44 -10.08
CA ASN A 155 7.24 21.43 -9.29
C ASN A 155 8.00 21.77 -8.00
#